data_AF-A0A7J7MXD2-F1
#
_entry.id   AF-A0A7J7MXD2-F1
#
_cell.length_a   1.000
_cell.length_b   1.000
_cell.length_c   1.000
_cell.angle_alpha   90.00
_cell.angle_beta   90.00
_cell.angle_gamma   90.00
#
_symmetry.space_group_name_H-M   'P 1'
#
loop_
_entity.id
_entity.type
_entity.pdbx_description
1 polymer ?
#
loop_
_entity_poly.entity_id
_entity_poly.type
_entity_poly.pdbx_seq_one_letter_code
_entity_poly.pdbx_strand_id
1 'polypeptide(L)' 'MGSTTNYLAEVQAIIDGVEQAIHRGWTTLWIVSDSSATIKAFISSKIPWKFQSKWRNLFTSIQAIRFNSIWR' A
#
# COMPACT_ATOMS: atom_id res chain seq x y z
N MET A 1 2.25 2.03 24.57
CA MET A 1 1.15 2.03 23.56
C MET A 1 1.66 2.78 22.35
N GLY A 2 1.90 2.14 21.20
CA GLY A 2 2.49 2.87 20.07
C GLY A 2 2.72 2.09 18.76
N SER A 3 2.28 0.84 18.65
CA SER A 3 2.58 0.02 17.46
C SER A 3 1.55 0.16 16.33
N THR A 4 0.36 0.68 16.61
CA THR A 4 -0.76 0.71 15.64
C THR A 4 -0.75 1.96 14.75
N THR A 5 -0.26 3.09 15.26
CA THR A 5 -0.26 4.37 14.51
C THR A 5 0.72 4.35 13.34
N ASN A 6 1.91 3.75 13.52
CA ASN A 6 2.90 3.67 12.46
C ASN A 6 2.40 2.82 11.29
N TYR A 7 1.81 1.66 11.57
CA TYR A 7 1.25 0.80 10.52
C TYR A 7 0.12 1.49 9.72
N LEU A 8 -0.83 2.17 10.39
CA LEU A 8 -1.90 2.87 9.70
C LEU A 8 -1.37 4.07 8.88
N ALA A 9 -0.38 4.80 9.41
CA ALA A 9 0.26 5.90 8.69
C ALA A 9 1.03 5.40 7.46
N GLU A 10 1.75 4.28 7.57
CA GLU A 10 2.45 3.65 6.45
C GLU A 10 1.47 3.19 5.36
N VAL A 11 0.37 2.51 5.74
CA VAL A 11 -0.67 2.10 4.78
C VAL A 11 -1.31 3.31 4.11
N GLN A 12 -1.59 4.38 4.86
CA GLN A 12 -2.16 5.60 4.31
C GLN A 12 -1.19 6.28 3.33
N ALA A 13 0.10 6.36 3.67
CA ALA A 13 1.12 6.94 2.80
C ALA A 13 1.27 6.16 1.48
N ILE A 14 1.20 4.82 1.54
CA ILE A 14 1.22 3.98 0.33
C ILE A 14 0.01 4.28 -0.55
N ILE A 15 -1.20 4.34 0.02
CA ILE A 15 -2.42 4.60 -0.74
C ILE A 15 -2.39 5.99 -1.38
N ASP A 16 -1.94 7.01 -0.66
CA ASP A 16 -1.79 8.37 -1.18
C ASP A 16 -0.77 8.41 -2.33
N GLY A 17 0.38 7.75 -2.17
CA GLY A 17 1.38 7.63 -3.23
C GLY A 17 0.86 6.91 -4.47
N VAL A 18 0.08 5.85 -4.28
CA VAL A 18 -0.59 5.11 -5.35
C VAL A 18 -1.63 5.97 -6.06
N GLU A 19 -2.45 6.70 -5.32
CA GLU A 19 -3.46 7.61 -5.87
C GLU A 19 -2.80 8.72 -6.72
N GLN A 20 -1.71 9.30 -6.22
CA GLN A 20 -0.94 10.29 -6.99
C GLN A 20 -0.27 9.71 -8.24
N ALA A 21 0.24 8.47 -8.18
CA ALA A 21 0.82 7.81 -9.33
C ALA A 21 -0.23 7.54 -10.43
N ILE A 22 -1.42 7.07 -10.05
CA ILE A 22 -2.54 6.88 -10.99
C ILE A 22 -2.95 8.22 -11.59
N HIS A 23 -3.03 9.29 -10.79
CA HIS A 23 -3.34 10.63 -11.29
C HIS A 23 -2.29 11.13 -12.30
N ARG A 24 -1.03 10.68 -12.17
CA ARG A 24 0.05 10.93 -13.14
C ARG A 24 0.05 9.97 -14.34
N GLY A 25 -0.89 9.04 -14.41
CA GLY A 25 -1.00 8.03 -15.48
C GLY A 25 -0.04 6.85 -15.33
N TRP A 26 0.55 6.64 -14.15
CA TRP A 26 1.47 5.53 -13.92
C TRP A 26 0.68 4.27 -13.61
N THR A 27 0.84 3.25 -14.45
CA THR A 27 0.18 1.94 -14.31
C THR A 27 1.04 0.90 -13.59
N THR A 28 2.31 1.21 -13.35
CA THR A 28 3.26 0.33 -12.65
C THR A 28 3.70 0.98 -11.35
N LEU A 29 3.46 0.30 -10.24
CA LEU A 29 3.72 0.80 -8.90
C LEU A 29 4.70 -0.09 -8.15
N TRP A 30 5.68 0.56 -7.51
CA TRP A 30 6.63 -0.08 -6.61
C TRP A 30 6.39 0.36 -5.19
N ILE A 31 5.92 -0.59 -4.38
CA ILE A 31 5.65 -0.38 -2.97
C ILE A 31 6.81 -1.02 -2.21
N VAL A 32 7.69 -0.17 -1.67
CA VAL A 32 8.79 -0.56 -0.81
C VAL A 32 8.43 -0.17 0.60
N SER A 33 8.39 -1.13 1.51
CA SER A 33 8.20 -0.88 2.93
C SER A 33 9.21 -1.70 3.71
N ASP A 34 9.76 -1.11 4.77
CA ASP A 34 10.61 -1.77 5.75
C ASP A 34 9.78 -2.56 6.78
N SER A 35 8.50 -2.21 6.90
CA SER A 35 7.59 -2.79 7.88
C SER A 35 7.04 -4.13 7.38
N SER A 36 7.53 -5.20 8.00
CA SER A 36 7.03 -6.57 7.79
C SER A 36 5.52 -6.70 8.01
N ALA A 37 4.95 -5.87 8.89
CA ALA A 37 3.51 -5.83 9.16
C ALA A 37 2.73 -5.23 7.98
N THR A 38 3.22 -4.13 7.41
CA THR A 38 2.66 -3.47 6.23
C THR A 38 2.71 -4.40 5.03
N ILE A 39 3.86 -5.02 4.75
CA ILE A 39 4.01 -5.99 3.66
C ILE A 39 3.10 -7.20 3.86
N LYS A 40 3.08 -7.81 5.06
CA LYS A 40 2.17 -8.93 5.33
C LYS A 40 0.71 -8.55 5.15
N ALA A 41 0.32 -7.34 5.52
CA ALA A 41 -1.05 -6.90 5.34
C ALA A 41 -1.43 -6.71 3.88
N PHE A 42 -0.54 -6.13 3.06
CA PHE A 42 -0.78 -6.02 1.62
C PHE A 42 -0.78 -7.39 0.92
N ILE A 43 0.17 -8.27 1.25
CA ILE A 43 0.24 -9.64 0.70
C ILE A 43 -0.98 -10.46 1.13
N SER A 44 -1.35 -10.40 2.40
CA SER A 44 -2.46 -11.18 2.97
C SER A 44 -3.83 -10.54 2.72
N SER A 45 -3.92 -9.45 1.95
CA SER A 45 -5.14 -8.62 1.81
C SER A 45 -5.77 -8.17 3.14
N LYS A 46 -4.97 -8.14 4.22
CA LYS A 46 -5.35 -7.62 5.55
C LYS A 46 -5.23 -6.09 5.62
N ILE A 47 -5.57 -5.42 4.53
CA ILE A 47 -5.67 -3.97 4.48
C ILE A 47 -6.88 -3.58 5.34
N PRO A 48 -6.79 -2.54 6.19
CA PRO A 48 -7.91 -2.09 7.00
C PRO A 48 -9.12 -1.80 6.11
N TRP A 49 -10.32 -2.21 6.53
CA TRP A 49 -11.57 -2.05 5.77
C TRP A 49 -11.78 -0.61 5.26
N LYS A 50 -11.35 0.37 6.06
CA LYS A 50 -11.40 1.81 5.76
C LYS A 50 -10.66 2.18 4.46
N PHE A 51 -9.63 1.40 4.14
CA PHE A 51 -8.75 1.58 2.99
C PHE A 51 -9.00 0.55 1.89
N GLN A 52 -9.68 -0.57 2.18
CA GLN A 52 -9.99 -1.60 1.18
C GLN A 52 -10.80 -1.06 -0.01
N SER A 53 -11.79 -0.21 0.23
CA SER A 53 -12.62 0.36 -0.83
C SER A 53 -11.79 1.22 -1.79
N LYS A 54 -10.93 2.07 -1.23
CA LYS A 54 -9.97 2.87 -2.02
C LYS A 54 -9.01 1.96 -2.77
N TRP A 55 -8.39 1.03 -2.05
CA TRP A 55 -7.43 0.09 -2.62
C TRP A 55 -8.00 -0.70 -3.79
N ARG A 56 -9.25 -1.18 -3.68
CA ARG A 56 -9.91 -1.92 -4.77
C ARG A 56 -10.15 -1.04 -6.00
N ASN A 57 -10.59 0.20 -5.82
CA ASN A 57 -10.74 1.14 -6.93
C ASN A 57 -9.41 1.45 -7.62
N LEU A 58 -8.35 1.65 -6.82
CA LEU A 58 -7.01 1.90 -7.33
C LEU A 58 -6.49 0.66 -8.08
N PHE A 59 -6.70 -0.55 -7.54
CA PHE A 59 -6.30 -1.81 -8.15
C PHE A 59 -6.90 -2.03 -9.55
N THR A 60 -8.12 -1.53 -9.81
CA THR A 60 -8.74 -1.61 -11.14
C THR A 60 -7.99 -0.78 -12.19
N SER A 61 -7.30 0.29 -11.78
CA SER A 61 -6.53 1.18 -12.66
C SER A 61 -5.07 0.79 -12.79
N ILE A 62 -4.55 -0.03 -11.88
CA ILE A 62 -3.13 -0.41 -11.82
C ILE A 62 -2.95 -1.75 -12.54
N GLN A 63 -2.01 -1.81 -13.49
CA GLN A 63 -1.71 -3.06 -14.20
C GLN A 63 -0.72 -3.94 -13.44
N ALA A 64 0.25 -3.32 -12.75
CA ALA A 64 1.28 -4.06 -12.06
C ALA A 64 1.67 -3.38 -10.74
N ILE A 65 1.62 -4.13 -9.65
CA ILE A 65 2.17 -3.74 -8.36
C ILE A 65 3.29 -4.72 -8.02
N ARG A 66 4.49 -4.21 -7.72
CA ARG A 66 5.51 -5.02 -7.05
C ARG A 66 5.66 -4.54 -5.63
N PHE A 67 5.72 -5.51 -4.73
CA PHE A 67 6.09 -5.31 -3.35
C PHE A 67 7.55 -5.70 -3.20
N ASN A 68 8.38 -4.76 -2.72
CA ASN A 68 9.75 -5.06 -2.34
C ASN A 68 9.88 -4.94 -0.83
N SER A 69 10.21 -6.05 -0.18
CA SER A 69 10.60 -6.07 1.22
C SER A 69 12.11 -5.93 1.31
N ILE A 70 12.58 -4.78 1.79
CA ILE A 70 13.96 -4.62 2.21
C ILE A 70 14.13 -5.34 3.56
N TRP A 71 14.43 -6.64 3.50
CA TRP A 71 14.98 -7.35 4.65
C TRP A 71 16.44 -6.95 4.75
N ARG A 72 16.82 -6.26 5.82
CA ARG A 72 18.21 -5.97 6.14
C ARG A 72 18.61 -6.69 7.42
#